data_AF-A0AAV0WFQ7-F1
#
_entry.id   AF-A0AAV0WFQ7-F1
#
_cell.length_a   1.000
_cell.length_b   1.000
_cell.length_c   1.000
_cell.angle_alpha   90.00
_cell.angle_beta   90.00
_cell.angle_gamma   90.00
#
_symmetry.space_group_name_H-M   'P 1'
#
loop_
_entity.id
_entity.type
_entity.pdbx_description
1 polymer ?
#
loop_
_entity_poly.entity_id
_entity_poly.type
_entity_poly.pdbx_seq_one_letter_code
_entity_poly.pdbx_strand_id
1 'polypeptide(L)'
;MDDIFEIIDFVQFINEDEDRIVRRYIRDHENPMEFFTSMEFYKRYRFSKEIVRDVIMQLITINHENNRGLPIPPIIQLLTTLRFYASSNFQMVNGD
;
A
#
# COMPACT_ATOMS: atom_id res chain seq x y z
N MET A 1 11.29 6.19 43.51
CA MET A 1 10.45 4.97 43.48
C MET A 1 9.19 5.25 42.67
N ASP A 2 8.69 6.50 42.71
CA ASP A 2 7.53 6.99 41.97
C ASP A 2 7.69 7.00 40.44
N ASP A 3 8.90 7.30 39.91
CA ASP A 3 9.14 7.33 38.45
C ASP A 3 8.88 5.99 37.74
N ILE A 4 9.12 4.87 38.42
CA ILE A 4 8.89 3.53 37.86
C ILE A 4 7.39 3.24 37.77
N PHE A 5 6.61 3.68 38.77
CA PHE A 5 5.16 3.52 38.76
C PHE A 5 4.52 4.41 37.70
N GLU A 6 5.02 5.63 37.49
CA GLU A 6 4.58 6.52 36.40
C GLU A 6 4.83 5.91 35.01
N ILE A 7 5.98 5.26 34.82
CA ILE A 7 6.29 4.53 33.57
C ILE A 7 5.35 3.33 33.39
N ILE A 8 5.07 2.57 34.45
CA ILE A 8 4.18 1.41 34.39
C ILE A 8 2.75 1.84 34.07
N ASP A 9 2.26 2.91 34.68
CA ASP A 9 0.94 3.48 34.43
C ASP A 9 0.85 4.02 33.00
N PHE A 10 1.91 4.67 32.49
CA PHE A 10 1.98 5.12 31.11
C PHE A 10 1.97 3.96 30.10
N VAL A 11 2.68 2.87 30.40
CA VAL A 11 2.69 1.66 29.57
C VAL A 11 1.34 0.94 29.63
N GLN A 12 0.69 0.88 30.79
CA GLN A 12 -0.67 0.35 30.92
C GLN A 12 -1.69 1.20 30.19
N PHE A 13 -1.59 2.53 30.27
CA PHE A 13 -2.43 3.47 29.54
C PHE A 13 -2.29 3.30 28.01
N ILE A 14 -1.07 3.16 27.49
CA ILE A 14 -0.84 2.88 26.06
C ILE A 14 -1.42 1.52 25.65
N ASN A 15 -1.31 0.51 26.51
CA ASN A 15 -1.84 -0.83 26.21
C ASN A 15 -3.37 -0.90 26.32
N GLU A 16 -4.01 -0.04 27.15
CA GLU A 16 -5.46 0.08 27.22
C GLU A 16 -6.05 0.75 25.97
N ASP A 17 -5.31 1.67 25.35
CA ASP A 17 -5.62 2.28 24.04
C ASP A 17 -5.15 1.43 22.83
N GLU A 18 -4.73 0.18 23.06
CA GLU A 18 -4.74 -0.86 22.01
C GLU A 18 -6.18 -1.34 21.70
N ASP A 19 -7.15 -0.46 21.94
CA ASP A 19 -8.48 -0.41 21.34
C ASP A 19 -8.35 -0.61 19.83
N ARG A 20 -8.40 -1.90 19.46
CA ARG A 20 -8.54 -2.48 18.12
C ARG A 20 -8.51 -1.40 17.05
N ILE A 21 -7.31 -1.08 16.54
CA ILE A 21 -7.20 -0.34 15.29
C ILE A 21 -8.12 -1.07 14.32
N VAL A 22 -9.27 -0.46 14.00
CA VAL A 22 -10.29 -1.10 13.18
C VAL A 22 -9.58 -1.41 11.88
N ARG A 23 -9.38 -2.69 11.59
CA ARG A 23 -8.72 -3.12 10.37
C ARG A 23 -9.50 -2.49 9.22
N ARG A 24 -8.92 -1.46 8.60
CA ARG A 24 -9.50 -0.83 7.41
C ARG A 24 -9.23 -1.77 6.27
N TYR A 25 -10.24 -2.57 5.94
CA TYR A 25 -10.24 -3.35 4.72
C TYR A 25 -10.36 -2.37 3.57
N ILE A 26 -9.35 -2.31 2.71
CA ILE A 26 -9.46 -1.69 1.40
C ILE A 26 -10.51 -2.54 0.66
N ARG A 27 -11.71 -1.97 0.46
CA ARG A 27 -12.82 -2.63 -0.24
C ARG A 27 -12.83 -2.34 -1.74
N ASP A 28 -11.83 -1.60 -2.21
CA ASP A 28 -11.67 -1.34 -3.61
C ASP A 28 -11.07 -2.60 -4.25
N HIS A 29 -11.97 -3.43 -4.80
CA HIS A 29 -11.65 -4.74 -5.35
C HIS A 29 -11.26 -4.66 -6.83
N GLU A 30 -11.28 -3.47 -7.43
CA GLU A 30 -11.01 -3.33 -8.86
C GLU A 30 -9.51 -3.50 -9.14
N ASN A 31 -9.18 -4.53 -9.93
CA ASN A 31 -7.83 -4.74 -10.42
C ASN A 31 -7.50 -3.65 -11.45
N PRO A 32 -6.55 -2.72 -11.19
CA PRO A 32 -6.24 -1.62 -12.14
C PRO A 32 -5.75 -2.12 -13.50
N MET A 33 -5.18 -3.33 -13.55
CA MET A 33 -4.76 -3.98 -14.79
C MET A 33 -5.95 -4.35 -15.69
N GLU A 34 -7.14 -4.54 -15.12
CA GLU A 34 -8.36 -4.90 -15.84
C GLU A 34 -9.27 -3.68 -16.03
N PHE A 35 -9.38 -2.82 -15.01
CA PHE A 35 -10.28 -1.68 -15.00
C PHE A 35 -9.96 -0.63 -16.06
N PHE A 36 -8.70 -0.19 -16.16
CA PHE A 36 -8.32 0.87 -17.10
C PHE A 36 -8.20 0.35 -18.52
N THR A 37 -8.56 1.14 -19.52
CA THR A 37 -8.13 0.88 -20.91
C THR A 37 -6.61 1.00 -21.05
N SER A 38 -6.02 0.46 -22.12
CA SER A 38 -4.56 0.56 -22.33
C SER A 38 -4.08 2.02 -22.38
N MET A 39 -4.88 2.92 -22.95
CA MET A 39 -4.54 4.34 -23.05
C MET A 39 -4.62 5.06 -21.70
N GLU A 40 -5.65 4.80 -20.90
CA GLU A 40 -5.78 5.36 -19.55
C GLU A 40 -4.68 4.84 -18.64
N PHE A 41 -4.39 3.55 -18.71
CA PHE A 41 -3.31 2.92 -17.97
C PHE A 41 -1.97 3.58 -18.33
N TYR A 42 -1.66 3.72 -19.61
CA TYR A 42 -0.43 4.37 -20.06
C TYR A 42 -0.32 5.81 -19.58
N LYS A 43 -1.41 6.60 -19.64
CA LYS A 43 -1.42 7.97 -19.12
C LYS A 43 -1.12 8.03 -17.61
N ARG A 44 -1.65 7.07 -16.85
CA ARG A 44 -1.55 7.02 -15.38
C ARG A 44 -0.20 6.50 -14.90
N TYR A 45 0.36 5.48 -15.54
CA TYR A 45 1.56 4.76 -15.06
C TYR A 45 2.81 4.99 -15.93
N ARG A 46 2.68 5.62 -17.11
CA ARG A 46 3.76 5.85 -18.10
C ARG A 46 4.37 4.59 -18.71
N PHE A 47 3.75 3.43 -18.47
CA PHE A 47 4.11 2.14 -19.03
C PHE A 47 2.85 1.44 -19.56
N SER A 48 3.03 0.55 -20.54
CA SER A 48 1.94 -0.30 -21.00
C SER A 48 1.70 -1.45 -20.01
N LYS A 49 0.51 -2.06 -20.05
CA LYS A 49 0.15 -3.17 -19.16
C LYS A 49 1.09 -4.37 -19.35
N GLU A 50 1.46 -4.63 -20.60
CA GLU A 50 2.33 -5.73 -21.02
C GLU A 50 3.74 -5.52 -20.46
N ILE A 51 4.30 -4.32 -20.57
CA ILE A 51 5.63 -4.02 -20.02
C ILE A 51 5.63 -4.18 -18.49
N VAL A 52 4.58 -3.68 -17.81
CA VAL A 52 4.47 -3.82 -16.35
C VAL A 52 4.40 -5.29 -15.95
N ARG A 53 3.55 -6.09 -16.59
CA ARG A 53 3.31 -7.50 -16.25
C ARG A 53 4.46 -8.42 -16.65
N ASP A 54 4.97 -8.26 -17.86
CA ASP A 54 5.84 -9.26 -18.47
C ASP A 54 7.32 -8.92 -18.32
N VAL A 55 7.65 -7.65 -18.04
CA VAL A 55 9.04 -7.20 -17.87
C VAL A 55 9.28 -6.74 -16.44
N ILE A 56 8.61 -5.68 -16.00
CA ILE A 56 8.92 -5.02 -14.72
C ILE A 56 8.65 -5.95 -13.54
N MET A 57 7.51 -6.67 -13.54
CA MET A 57 7.19 -7.64 -12.49
C MET A 57 8.21 -8.77 -12.35
N GLN A 58 8.90 -9.15 -13.44
CA GLN A 58 9.92 -10.21 -13.38
C GLN A 58 11.26 -9.69 -12.84
N LEU A 59 11.54 -8.40 -13.01
CA LEU A 59 12.79 -7.76 -12.56
C LEU A 59 12.79 -7.42 -11.07
N ILE A 60 11.62 -7.38 -10.43
CA ILE A 60 11.46 -6.92 -9.05
C ILE A 60 11.13 -8.08 -8.11
N THR A 61 11.74 -8.05 -6.93
CA THR A 61 11.51 -9.02 -5.86
C THR A 61 10.63 -8.38 -4.79
N ILE A 62 9.31 -8.28 -5.04
CA ILE A 62 8.37 -7.68 -4.08
C ILE A 62 7.78 -8.72 -3.09
N ASN A 63 8.17 -9.99 -3.22
CA ASN A 63 7.70 -11.03 -2.29
C ASN A 63 8.55 -11.03 -1.02
N HIS A 64 8.15 -10.24 -0.04
CA HIS A 64 8.63 -10.40 1.33
C HIS A 64 7.65 -11.29 2.08
N GLU A 65 8.12 -12.47 2.49
CA GLU A 65 7.43 -13.25 3.51
C GLU A 65 7.36 -12.38 4.77
N ASN A 66 6.15 -11.94 5.11
CA ASN A 66 5.91 -11.23 6.35
C ASN A 66 4.73 -11.89 7.05
N ASN A 67 4.77 -11.88 8.39
CA ASN A 67 3.69 -12.43 9.22
C ASN A 67 2.47 -11.50 9.27
N ARG A 68 2.23 -10.70 8.22
CA ARG A 68 1.04 -9.86 8.11
C ARG A 68 -0.07 -10.73 7.54
N GLY A 69 -1.19 -10.82 8.26
CA GLY A 69 -2.31 -11.69 7.86
C GLY A 69 -3.00 -11.33 6.54
N LEU A 70 -2.70 -10.18 5.92
CA LEU A 70 -3.23 -9.77 4.62
C LEU A 70 -2.20 -8.89 3.86
N PRO A 71 -1.21 -9.49 3.19
CA PRO A 71 -0.22 -8.72 2.44
C PRO A 71 -0.84 -8.07 1.20
N ILE A 72 -0.38 -6.87 0.84
CA ILE A 72 -0.78 -6.19 -0.39
C ILE A 72 -0.20 -6.98 -1.58
N PRO A 73 -0.98 -7.32 -2.62
CA PRO A 73 -0.45 -8.03 -3.78
C PRO A 73 0.72 -7.28 -4.45
N PRO A 74 1.80 -7.97 -4.87
CA PRO A 74 2.97 -7.36 -5.51
C PRO A 74 2.65 -6.40 -6.65
N ILE A 75 1.70 -6.78 -7.52
CA ILE A 75 1.28 -5.94 -8.64
C ILE A 75 0.70 -4.61 -8.18
N ILE A 76 -0.07 -4.60 -7.09
CA ILE A 76 -0.65 -3.37 -6.54
C ILE A 76 0.45 -2.49 -5.96
N GLN A 77 1.41 -3.08 -5.23
CA GLN A 77 2.57 -2.34 -4.71
C GLN A 77 3.39 -1.69 -5.84
N LEU A 78 3.62 -2.42 -6.93
CA LEU A 78 4.30 -1.90 -8.11
C LEU A 78 3.51 -0.74 -8.73
N LEU A 79 2.21 -0.91 -8.97
CA LEU A 79 1.38 0.11 -9.59
C LEU A 79 1.29 1.39 -8.74
N THR A 80 1.20 1.26 -7.41
CA THR A 80 1.29 2.42 -6.51
C THR A 80 2.61 3.16 -6.68
N THR A 81 3.72 2.43 -6.79
CA THR A 81 5.06 3.01 -7.00
C THR A 81 5.17 3.71 -8.35
N LEU A 82 4.75 3.06 -9.43
CA LEU A 82 4.76 3.64 -10.78
C LEU A 82 3.88 4.87 -10.88
N ARG A 83 2.71 4.86 -10.23
CA ARG A 83 1.84 6.04 -10.17
C ARG A 83 2.54 7.21 -9.50
N PHE A 84 3.21 6.96 -8.37
CA PHE A 84 3.99 8.00 -7.69
C PHE A 84 5.11 8.54 -8.57
N TYR A 85 5.87 7.71 -9.28
CA TYR A 85 6.91 8.19 -10.19
C TYR A 85 6.34 8.98 -11.38
N ALA A 86 5.16 8.61 -11.87
CA ALA A 86 4.48 9.31 -12.95
C ALA A 86 3.93 10.69 -12.54
N SER A 87 3.51 10.86 -11.29
CA SER A 87 2.83 12.07 -10.79
C SER A 87 3.68 12.93 -9.83
N SER A 88 4.77 12.37 -9.29
CA SER A 88 5.55 12.93 -8.17
C SER A 88 4.72 13.29 -6.92
N ASN A 89 3.50 12.76 -6.80
CA ASN A 89 2.59 13.12 -5.71
C ASN A 89 1.57 12.00 -5.42
N PHE A 90 1.42 11.66 -4.14
CA PHE A 90 0.43 10.71 -3.66
C PHE A 90 -0.99 11.30 -3.55
N GLN A 91 -1.13 12.62 -3.37
CA GLN A 91 -2.42 13.26 -3.09
C GLN A 91 -3.13 13.83 -4.32
N MET A 92 -2.39 14.09 -5.41
CA MET A 92 -2.96 14.61 -6.66
C MET A 92 -3.99 13.65 -7.31
N VAL A 93 -4.02 12.40 -6.86
CA VAL A 93 -4.84 11.31 -7.42
C VAL A 93 -6.29 11.36 -6.94
N ASN A 94 -6.61 12.08 -5.86
CA ASN A 94 -7.98 12.15 -5.32
C ASN A 94 -8.96 13.01 -6.15
N GLY A 95 -8.50 13.63 -7.24
CA GLY A 95 -9.30 14.49 -8.12
C GLY A 95 -9.35 14.06 -9.59
N ASP A 96 -8.92 12.83 -9.91
CA ASP A 96 -8.89 12.23 -11.27
C ASP A 96 -9.96 11.14 -11.41
#